data_AF-A0A943RMA1-F1
#
_entry.id   AF-A0A943RMA1-F1
#
_cell.length_a   1.000
_cell.length_b   1.000
_cell.length_c   1.000
_cell.angle_alpha   90.00
_cell.angle_beta   90.00
_cell.angle_gamma   90.00
#
_symmetry.space_group_name_H-M   'P 1'
#
loop_
_entity.id
_entity.type
_entity.pdbx_description
1 polymer ?
#
loop_
_entity_poly.entity_id
_entity_poly.type
_entity_poly.pdbx_seq_one_letter_code
_entity_poly.pdbx_strand_id
1 'polypeptide(L)' 'MMTMTEAVTVQKISQEDARRLLNSCDGTGGRYEPLGLFYLEEREKFVGIDNSTGDAWTEEFLDKESCLRWLSREE' A
#
# COMPACT_ATOMS: atom_id res chain seq x y z
N MET A 1 -15.39 -17.26 18.10
CA MET A 1 -15.36 -15.79 18.12
C MET A 1 -14.90 -15.33 16.76
N MET A 2 -15.80 -14.75 15.96
CA MET A 2 -15.44 -14.18 14.66
C MET A 2 -14.79 -12.82 14.93
N THR A 3 -13.48 -12.69 14.73
CA THR A 3 -12.83 -11.38 14.78
C THR A 3 -13.31 -10.58 13.58
N MET A 4 -13.95 -9.45 13.88
CA MET A 4 -14.42 -8.47 12.91
C MET A 4 -13.25 -8.11 11.98
N THR A 5 -13.35 -8.49 10.71
CA THR A 5 -12.49 -7.96 9.66
C THR A 5 -12.81 -6.47 9.56
N GLU A 6 -12.00 -5.63 10.20
CA GLU A 6 -11.93 -4.23 9.80
C GLU A 6 -11.65 -4.23 8.30
N ALA A 7 -12.58 -3.69 7.51
CA ALA A 7 -12.36 -3.49 6.09
C ALA A 7 -11.18 -2.52 5.98
N VAL A 8 -9.99 -3.04 5.71
CA VAL A 8 -8.81 -2.21 5.47
C VAL A 8 -9.10 -1.44 4.19
N THR A 9 -9.51 -0.19 4.34
CA THR A 9 -9.82 0.67 3.21
C THR A 9 -8.53 1.06 2.52
N VAL A 10 -8.42 0.74 1.23
CA VAL A 10 -7.31 1.18 0.39
C VAL A 10 -7.34 2.71 0.24
N GLN A 11 -6.24 3.38 0.56
CA GLN A 11 -6.15 4.85 0.56
C GLN A 11 -5.34 5.36 -0.64
N LYS A 12 -5.85 6.37 -1.36
CA LYS A 12 -5.07 7.06 -2.39
C LYS A 12 -4.09 8.03 -1.71
N ILE A 13 -2.82 7.96 -2.07
CA ILE A 13 -1.78 8.88 -1.59
C ILE A 13 -1.09 9.60 -2.74
N SER A 14 -0.43 10.72 -2.42
CA SER A 14 0.41 11.43 -3.39
C SER A 14 1.76 10.73 -3.57
N GLN A 15 2.48 11.05 -4.65
CA GLN A 15 3.85 10.56 -4.84
C GLN A 15 4.77 11.00 -3.69
N GLU A 16 4.53 12.19 -3.13
CA GLU A 16 5.31 12.71 -2.01
C GLU A 16 5.04 11.92 -0.73
N ASP A 17 3.80 11.57 -0.46
CA ASP A 17 3.42 10.74 0.70
C ASP A 17 3.91 9.29 0.55
N ALA A 18 3.85 8.72 -0.66
CA ALA A 18 4.44 7.41 -0.94
C ALA A 18 5.95 7.42 -0.66
N ARG A 19 6.64 8.48 -1.08
CA ARG A 19 8.05 8.67 -0.78
C ARG A 19 8.31 8.81 0.72
N ARG A 20 7.47 9.53 1.47
CA ARG A 20 7.60 9.64 2.93
C ARG A 20 7.41 8.28 3.61
N LEU A 21 6.41 7.50 3.20
CA LEU A 21 6.17 6.14 3.70
C LEU A 21 7.39 5.26 3.43
N LEU A 22 7.89 5.21 2.19
CA LEU A 22 9.03 4.36 1.83
C LEU A 22 10.37 4.83 2.42
N ASN A 23 10.47 6.06 2.93
CA ASN A 23 11.64 6.55 3.66
C ASN A 23 11.45 6.53 5.18
N SER A 24 10.30 6.04 5.69
CA SER A 24 10.02 6.04 7.12
C SER A 24 10.82 4.98 7.90
N CYS A 25 11.37 3.97 7.22
CA CYS A 25 12.17 2.91 7.84
C CYS A 25 13.63 2.98 7.38
N ASP A 26 14.55 3.00 8.34
CA ASP A 26 16.01 3.09 8.13
C ASP A 26 16.65 1.73 7.73
N GLY A 27 15.85 0.72 7.38
CA GLY A 27 16.35 -0.60 6.94
C GLY A 27 17.01 -1.45 8.03
N THR A 28 17.05 -0.99 9.28
CA THR A 28 17.68 -1.67 10.43
C THR A 28 16.65 -2.29 11.38
N GLY A 29 15.72 -3.08 10.83
CA GLY A 29 14.71 -3.81 11.61
C GLY A 29 13.53 -2.96 12.11
N GLY A 30 13.36 -1.76 11.56
CA GLY A 30 12.16 -0.94 11.74
C GLY A 30 10.99 -1.40 10.87
N ARG A 31 9.80 -0.83 11.11
CA ARG A 31 8.61 -1.00 10.25
C ARG A 31 8.34 0.29 9.50
N TYR A 32 7.87 0.18 8.26
CA TYR A 32 7.39 1.35 7.55
C TYR A 32 6.10 1.86 8.19
N GLU A 33 5.96 3.18 8.29
CA GLU A 33 4.78 3.86 8.79
C GLU A 33 4.33 4.94 7.80
N PRO A 34 3.00 5.19 7.69
CA PRO A 34 1.90 4.55 8.43
C PRO A 34 1.58 3.13 7.94
N LEU A 35 1.04 2.28 8.83
CA LEU A 35 0.48 0.99 8.43
C LEU A 35 -0.81 1.18 7.64
N GLY A 36 -1.03 0.33 6.63
CA GLY A 36 -2.23 0.35 5.81
C GLY A 36 -2.01 -0.11 4.38
N LEU A 37 -3.07 -0.02 3.59
CA LEU A 37 -3.04 -0.27 2.16
C LEU A 37 -3.14 1.07 1.44
N PHE A 38 -2.18 1.33 0.56
CA PHE A 38 -2.13 2.58 -0.17
C PHE A 38 -2.00 2.34 -1.67
N TYR A 39 -2.41 3.31 -2.46
CA TYR A 39 -2.08 3.34 -3.88
C TYR A 39 -1.81 4.77 -4.34
N LEU A 40 -1.02 4.90 -5.40
CA LEU A 40 -0.79 6.16 -6.08
C LEU A 40 -0.90 5.98 -7.59
N GLU A 41 -1.16 7.09 -8.27
CA GLU A 41 -1.17 7.17 -9.73
C GLU A 41 0.12 7.89 -10.14
N GLU A 42 0.94 7.22 -10.93
CA GLU A 42 2.19 7.76 -11.44
C GLU A 42 2.17 7.72 -12.97
N ARG A 43 2.00 8.89 -13.59
CA ARG A 43 1.87 9.06 -15.05
C ARG A 43 0.72 8.24 -15.63
N GLU A 44 1.02 7.06 -16.17
CA GLU A 44 0.10 6.16 -16.85
C GLU A 44 -0.01 4.80 -16.14
N LYS A 45 0.49 4.74 -14.89
CA LYS A 45 0.48 3.53 -14.06
C LYS A 45 -0.10 3.79 -12.69
N PHE A 46 -0.46 2.71 -12.03
CA PHE A 46 -0.85 2.69 -10.62
C PHE A 46 0.18 1.88 -9.84
N VAL A 47 0.52 2.34 -8.65
CA VAL A 47 1.40 1.60 -7.75
C VAL A 47 0.61 1.26 -6.49
N GLY A 48 0.51 -0.02 -6.18
CA GLY A 48 -0.05 -0.50 -4.92
C GLY A 48 1.06 -0.59 -3.87
N ILE A 49 0.74 -0.24 -2.62
CA ILE A 49 1.63 -0.38 -1.47
C ILE A 49 0.87 -1.11 -0.36
N ASP A 50 1.16 -2.40 -0.15
CA ASP A 50 0.72 -3.13 1.04
C ASP A 50 1.73 -2.89 2.17
N ASN A 51 1.38 -1.97 3.06
CA ASN A 51 2.10 -1.76 4.31
C ASN A 51 1.25 -2.21 5.52
N SER A 52 0.45 -3.27 5.36
CA SER A 52 -0.44 -3.75 6.43
C SER A 52 0.35 -4.36 7.60
N THR A 53 1.53 -4.92 7.32
CA THR A 53 2.42 -5.57 8.31
C THR A 53 3.67 -4.74 8.65
N GLY A 54 3.90 -3.63 7.98
CA GLY A 54 5.09 -2.79 8.16
C GLY A 54 6.25 -3.14 7.24
N ASP A 55 6.01 -3.97 6.21
CA ASP A 55 7.01 -4.42 5.22
C ASP A 55 7.00 -3.59 3.92
N ALA A 56 5.95 -2.79 3.68
CA ALA A 56 5.74 -1.95 2.51
C ALA A 56 6.00 -2.64 1.15
N TRP A 57 5.29 -3.73 0.86
CA TRP A 57 5.33 -4.38 -0.45
C TRP A 57 4.77 -3.47 -1.53
N THR A 58 5.45 -3.36 -2.67
CA THR A 58 5.04 -2.50 -3.78
C THR A 58 4.88 -3.26 -5.09
N GLU A 59 3.84 -2.95 -5.87
CA GLU A 59 3.65 -3.50 -7.21
C GLU A 59 3.07 -2.47 -8.19
N GLU A 60 3.50 -2.52 -9.46
CA GLU A 60 3.07 -1.61 -10.53
C GLU A 60 1.98 -2.25 -11.42
N PHE A 61 0.96 -1.49 -11.75
CA PHE A 61 -0.18 -1.90 -12.57
C PHE A 61 -0.46 -0.90 -13.68
N LEU A 62 -0.98 -1.37 -14.81
CA LEU A 62 -1.44 -0.51 -15.91
C LEU A 62 -2.82 0.08 -15.65
N ASP A 63 -3.63 -0.56 -14.81
CA ASP A 63 -4.98 -0.15 -14.49
C ASP A 63 -5.25 -0.16 -12.98
N LYS A 64 -6.16 0.70 -12.55
CA LYS A 64 -6.51 0.88 -11.15
C LYS A 64 -7.19 -0.35 -10.56
N GLU A 65 -7.98 -1.08 -11.34
CA GLU A 65 -8.77 -2.20 -10.84
C GLU A 65 -7.86 -3.35 -10.40
N SER A 66 -6.89 -3.72 -11.24
CA SER A 66 -5.86 -4.72 -10.94
C SER A 66 -5.08 -4.36 -9.68
N CYS A 67 -4.70 -3.09 -9.52
CA CYS A 67 -4.03 -2.58 -8.32
C CYS A 67 -4.88 -2.77 -7.05
N LEU A 68 -6.17 -2.46 -7.11
CA LEU A 68 -7.07 -2.60 -5.97
C LEU A 68 -7.38 -4.07 -5.63
N ARG A 69 -7.48 -4.95 -6.63
CA ARG A 69 -7.66 -6.40 -6.42
C ARG A 69 -6.46 -7.01 -5.71
N TRP A 70 -5.25 -6.66 -6.16
CA TRP A 70 -4.00 -7.08 -5.51
C TRP A 70 -3.96 -6.65 -4.04
N LEU A 71 -4.23 -5.37 -3.76
CA LEU A 71 -4.29 -4.85 -2.37
C LEU A 71 -5.37 -5.55 -1.52
N SER A 72 -6.48 -5.95 -2.14
CA SER A 72 -7.60 -6.61 -1.46
C SER A 72 -7.41 -8.14 -1.32
N ARG A 73 -6.32 -8.70 -1.87
CA ARG A 73 -6.05 -10.14 -1.95
C ARG A 73 -7.12 -10.93 -2.71
N GLU A 74 -7.71 -10.28 -3.72
CA GLU A 74 -8.77 -10.83 -4.59
C GLU A 74 -8.23 -11.29 -5.95
N GLU A 75 -6.94 -11.60 -6.04
CA GLU A 75 -6.26 -12.10 -7.26
C GLU A 75 -6.84 -13.42 -7.79
#